data_AF-J3I318-F1
#
_entry.id   AF-J3I318-F1
#
_cell.length_a   1.000
_cell.length_b   1.000
_cell.length_c   1.000
_cell.angle_alpha   90.00
_cell.angle_beta   90.00
_cell.angle_gamma   90.00
#
_symmetry.space_group_name_H-M   'P 1'
#
loop_
_entity.id
_entity.type
_entity.pdbx_description
1 polymer ?
#
loop_
_entity_poly.entity_id
_entity_poly.type
_entity_poly.pdbx_seq_one_letter_code
_entity_poly.pdbx_strand_id
1 'polypeptide(L)'
;MSNIVLSASVRQNLLSLQSTADLLATTQQRLATGKKVNTALDNPTNFFTAQGLDNRASDISNLLDGINNGVQVLQAANTGITSLQKLIDSAKSIANQALQTTVGYSTKSNVSTTIPGATPADLRGTTSFTSAIASSNVLYDGTVGGTTAATLTTTLGGTPGTLTGTAATGTTYVNATTTGVVINAATTSATVLSTANGGALTAGNAFA
;
A
#
# COMPACT_ATOMS: atom_id res chain seq x y z
N MET A 1 91.57 13.33 -71.29
CA MET A 1 91.05 12.27 -70.39
C MET A 1 91.01 11.00 -71.21
N SER A 2 91.91 10.05 -70.93
CA SER A 2 92.00 8.80 -71.70
C SER A 2 90.67 8.07 -71.57
N ASN A 3 89.96 7.90 -72.68
CA ASN A 3 88.80 7.02 -72.73
C ASN A 3 89.28 5.64 -72.28
N ILE A 4 88.81 5.19 -71.12
CA ILE A 4 88.99 3.80 -70.71
C ILE A 4 88.13 2.98 -71.66
N VAL A 5 88.72 2.52 -72.76
CA VAL A 5 88.06 1.61 -73.70
C VAL A 5 88.12 0.23 -73.04
N LEU A 6 87.15 -0.05 -72.18
CA LEU A 6 86.97 -1.38 -71.62
C LEU A 6 86.83 -2.37 -72.78
N SER A 7 87.68 -3.40 -72.80
CA SER A 7 87.58 -4.46 -73.80
C SER A 7 86.18 -5.08 -73.76
N ALA A 8 85.70 -5.60 -74.89
CA ALA A 8 84.34 -6.14 -74.98
C ALA A 8 84.03 -7.17 -73.88
N SER A 9 85.00 -8.03 -73.54
CA SER A 9 84.88 -9.01 -72.44
C SER A 9 84.77 -8.40 -71.04
N VAL A 10 85.43 -7.27 -70.77
CA VAL A 10 85.36 -6.61 -69.46
C VAL A 10 84.00 -5.92 -69.27
N ARG A 11 83.43 -5.32 -70.33
CA ARG A 11 82.06 -4.79 -70.28
C ARG A 11 81.01 -5.88 -70.08
N GLN A 12 81.16 -7.02 -70.74
CA GLN A 12 80.25 -8.15 -70.56
C GLN A 12 80.28 -8.67 -69.12
N ASN A 13 81.47 -8.78 -68.53
CA ASN A 13 81.62 -9.14 -67.12
C ASN A 13 80.98 -8.10 -66.19
N LEU A 14 81.21 -6.81 -66.44
CA LEU A 14 80.64 -5.74 -65.63
C LEU A 14 79.11 -5.70 -65.72
N LEU A 15 78.52 -5.92 -66.91
CA LEU A 15 77.08 -6.02 -67.10
C LEU A 15 76.48 -7.22 -66.32
N SER A 16 77.20 -8.35 -66.30
CA SER A 16 76.80 -9.52 -65.51
C SER A 16 76.88 -9.26 -64.00
N LEU A 17 77.92 -8.56 -63.54
CA LEU A 17 78.05 -8.18 -62.13
C LEU A 17 76.97 -7.17 -61.71
N GLN A 18 76.64 -6.21 -62.58
CA GLN A 18 75.53 -5.27 -62.35
C GLN A 18 74.20 -6.00 -62.26
N SER A 19 73.91 -6.89 -63.22
CA SER A 19 72.68 -7.70 -63.21
C SER A 19 72.58 -8.58 -61.95
N THR A 20 73.71 -9.11 -61.48
CA THR A 20 73.77 -9.91 -60.25
C THR A 20 73.54 -9.04 -59.02
N ALA A 21 74.12 -7.84 -58.96
CA ALA A 21 73.91 -6.90 -57.86
C ALA A 21 72.45 -6.44 -57.79
N ASP A 22 71.81 -6.15 -58.93
CA ASP A 22 70.39 -5.76 -58.99
C ASP A 22 69.46 -6.91 -58.56
N LEU A 23 69.76 -8.14 -59.00
CA LEU A 23 69.03 -9.33 -58.57
C LEU A 23 69.16 -9.55 -57.05
N LEU A 24 70.36 -9.37 -56.50
CA LEU A 24 70.64 -9.49 -55.08
C LEU A 24 69.91 -8.42 -54.26
N ALA A 25 69.93 -7.16 -54.71
CA ALA A 25 69.16 -6.08 -54.07
C ALA A 25 67.66 -6.40 -54.03
N THR A 26 67.11 -6.90 -55.14
CA THR A 26 65.70 -7.29 -55.24
C THR A 26 65.35 -8.47 -54.33
N THR A 27 66.19 -9.50 -54.26
CA THR A 27 65.95 -10.65 -53.37
C THR A 27 66.06 -10.26 -51.91
N GLN A 28 67.03 -9.43 -51.53
CA GLN A 28 67.13 -8.90 -50.16
C GLN A 28 65.89 -8.09 -49.77
N GLN A 29 65.38 -7.25 -50.67
CA GLN A 29 64.14 -6.49 -50.41
C GLN A 29 62.91 -7.39 -50.27
N ARG A 30 62.79 -8.43 -51.10
CA ARG A 30 61.71 -9.43 -50.98
C ARG A 30 61.81 -10.24 -49.69
N LEU A 31 63.01 -10.61 -49.26
CA LEU A 31 63.22 -11.33 -47.99
C LEU A 31 62.89 -10.46 -46.78
N ALA A 32 63.32 -9.20 -46.78
CA ALA A 32 63.07 -8.28 -45.66
C ALA A 32 61.57 -7.97 -45.44
N THR A 33 60.79 -7.97 -46.51
CA THR A 33 59.36 -7.63 -46.49
C THR A 33 58.46 -8.86 -46.51
N GLY A 34 58.98 -10.03 -46.88
CA GLY A 34 58.19 -11.22 -47.19
C GLY A 34 57.28 -11.09 -48.41
N LYS A 35 57.33 -9.96 -49.14
CA LYS A 35 56.44 -9.67 -50.27
C LYS A 35 57.19 -9.89 -51.59
N LYS A 36 56.58 -10.63 -52.51
CA LYS A 36 57.09 -10.79 -53.88
C LYS A 36 57.01 -9.49 -54.69
N VAL A 37 56.02 -8.64 -54.40
CA VAL A 37 55.76 -7.36 -55.08
C VAL A 37 55.77 -6.29 -54.00
N ASN A 38 56.76 -5.40 -54.00
CA ASN A 38 56.89 -4.35 -52.99
C ASN A 38 56.53 -2.96 -53.52
N THR A 39 56.59 -2.77 -54.82
CA THR A 39 56.30 -1.48 -55.45
C THR A 39 55.33 -1.65 -56.60
N ALA A 40 54.66 -0.56 -56.98
CA ALA A 40 53.84 -0.53 -58.18
C ALA A 40 54.65 -0.76 -59.47
N LEU A 41 55.98 -0.54 -59.45
CA LEU A 41 56.88 -0.80 -60.57
C LEU A 41 57.15 -2.31 -60.76
N ASP A 42 57.14 -3.10 -59.68
CA ASP A 42 57.36 -4.55 -59.76
C ASP A 42 56.19 -5.25 -60.48
N ASN A 43 54.96 -4.91 -60.08
CA ASN A 43 53.73 -5.39 -60.71
C ASN A 43 52.54 -4.52 -60.24
N PRO A 44 52.01 -3.61 -61.06
CA PRO A 44 50.99 -2.66 -60.62
C PRO A 44 49.70 -3.38 -60.21
N THR A 45 49.23 -4.36 -60.98
CA THR A 45 48.00 -5.11 -60.70
C THR A 45 48.04 -5.78 -59.33
N ASN A 46 49.11 -6.52 -59.05
CA ASN A 46 49.25 -7.24 -57.78
C ASN A 46 49.48 -6.27 -56.61
N PHE A 47 50.25 -5.20 -56.80
CA PHE A 47 50.52 -4.21 -55.75
C PHE A 47 49.23 -3.52 -55.29
N PHE A 48 48.43 -3.00 -56.24
CA PHE A 48 47.17 -2.32 -55.90
C PHE A 48 46.09 -3.29 -55.40
N THR A 49 46.05 -4.53 -55.90
CA THR A 49 45.15 -5.56 -55.36
C THR A 49 45.50 -5.88 -53.91
N ALA A 50 46.78 -6.09 -53.60
CA ALA A 50 47.23 -6.33 -52.23
C ALA A 50 46.93 -5.15 -51.31
N GLN A 51 47.17 -3.92 -51.77
CA GLN A 51 46.82 -2.70 -51.02
C GLN A 51 45.32 -2.61 -50.74
N GLY A 52 44.47 -2.94 -51.71
CA GLY A 52 43.01 -2.99 -51.51
C GLY A 52 42.59 -4.04 -50.49
N LEU A 53 43.25 -5.20 -50.48
CA LEU A 53 43.01 -6.24 -49.47
C LEU A 53 43.49 -5.83 -48.07
N ASP A 54 44.64 -5.15 -47.96
CA ASP A 54 45.15 -4.61 -46.70
C ASP A 54 44.15 -3.59 -46.10
N ASN A 55 43.62 -2.66 -46.93
CA ASN A 55 42.58 -1.72 -46.50
C ASN A 55 41.31 -2.44 -46.02
N ARG A 56 40.85 -3.44 -46.79
CA ARG A 56 39.66 -4.22 -46.41
C ARG A 56 39.87 -5.02 -45.13
N ALA A 57 41.07 -5.52 -44.88
CA ALA A 57 41.40 -6.19 -43.61
C ALA A 57 41.31 -5.22 -42.43
N SER A 58 41.80 -3.99 -42.58
CA SER A 58 41.64 -2.93 -41.57
C SER A 58 40.16 -2.58 -41.35
N ASP A 59 39.37 -2.44 -42.42
CA ASP A 59 37.94 -2.18 -42.32
C ASP A 59 37.19 -3.32 -41.61
N ILE A 60 37.56 -4.57 -41.89
CA ILE A 60 37.02 -5.74 -41.20
C ILE A 60 37.40 -5.73 -39.71
N SER A 61 38.61 -5.31 -39.34
CA SER A 61 39.00 -5.17 -37.94
C SER A 61 38.14 -4.14 -37.21
N ASN A 62 37.91 -2.98 -37.83
CA ASN A 62 37.05 -1.94 -37.27
C ASN A 62 35.59 -2.41 -37.16
N LEU A 63 35.11 -3.15 -38.17
CA LEU A 63 33.77 -3.75 -38.15
C LEU A 63 33.65 -4.80 -37.04
N LEU A 64 34.67 -5.63 -36.83
CA LEU A 64 34.69 -6.64 -35.78
C LEU A 64 34.59 -5.99 -34.40
N ASP A 65 35.29 -4.87 -34.18
CA ASP A 65 35.16 -4.11 -32.93
C ASP A 65 33.75 -3.54 -32.76
N GLY A 66 33.14 -3.01 -33.83
CA GLY A 66 31.74 -2.60 -33.83
C GLY A 66 30.77 -3.73 -33.50
N ILE A 67 30.99 -4.92 -34.07
CA ILE A 67 30.18 -6.12 -33.80
C ILE A 67 30.37 -6.57 -32.35
N ASN A 68 31.59 -6.58 -31.81
CA ASN A 68 31.87 -6.95 -30.43
C ASN A 68 31.12 -6.05 -29.44
N ASN A 69 31.08 -4.74 -29.72
CA ASN A 69 30.24 -3.80 -28.95
C ASN A 69 28.75 -4.13 -29.10
N GLY A 70 28.27 -4.42 -30.31
CA GLY A 70 26.89 -4.84 -30.56
C GLY A 70 26.49 -6.12 -29.82
N VAL A 71 27.39 -7.11 -29.76
CA VAL A 71 27.18 -8.36 -29.01
C VAL A 71 27.02 -8.09 -27.52
N GLN A 72 27.81 -7.19 -26.94
CA GLN A 72 27.65 -6.81 -25.53
C GLN A 72 26.29 -6.16 -25.26
N VAL A 73 25.80 -5.31 -26.18
CA VAL A 73 24.46 -4.71 -26.09
C VAL A 73 23.38 -5.79 -26.16
N LEU A 74 23.50 -6.75 -27.08
CA LEU A 74 22.57 -7.88 -27.19
C LEU A 74 22.60 -8.77 -25.94
N GLN A 75 23.76 -9.00 -25.34
CA GLN A 75 23.90 -9.75 -24.10
C GLN A 75 23.18 -9.04 -22.94
N ALA A 76 23.37 -7.73 -22.80
CA ALA A 76 22.69 -6.92 -21.80
C ALA A 76 21.16 -6.93 -22.02
N ALA A 77 20.72 -6.81 -23.27
CA ALA A 77 19.31 -6.91 -23.63
C ALA A 77 18.73 -8.29 -23.28
N ASN A 78 19.46 -9.38 -23.54
CA ASN A 78 19.05 -10.74 -23.18
C ASN A 78 18.88 -10.91 -21.65
N THR A 79 19.81 -10.37 -20.85
CA THR A 79 19.69 -10.33 -19.39
C THR A 79 18.50 -9.48 -18.93
N GLY A 80 18.25 -8.35 -19.60
CA GLY A 80 17.08 -7.49 -19.36
C GLY A 80 15.77 -8.24 -19.60
N ILE A 81 15.63 -8.91 -20.76
CA ILE A 81 14.45 -9.72 -21.11
C ILE A 81 14.25 -10.86 -20.10
N THR A 82 15.32 -11.56 -19.70
CA THR A 82 15.25 -12.61 -18.68
C THR A 82 14.74 -12.07 -17.34
N SER A 83 15.20 -10.88 -16.95
CA SER A 83 14.72 -10.20 -15.74
C SER A 83 13.23 -9.83 -15.84
N LEU A 84 12.79 -9.35 -17.01
CA LEU A 84 11.38 -9.07 -17.27
C LEU A 84 10.52 -10.35 -17.22
N GLN A 85 11.01 -11.47 -17.73
CA GLN A 85 10.31 -12.76 -17.62
C GLN A 85 10.10 -13.16 -16.16
N LYS A 86 11.15 -13.08 -15.33
CA LYS A 86 11.04 -13.34 -13.88
C LYS A 86 10.06 -12.40 -13.17
N LEU A 87 10.04 -11.14 -13.57
CA LEU A 87 9.08 -10.16 -13.07
C LEU A 87 7.65 -10.54 -13.43
N ILE A 88 7.41 -10.94 -14.69
CA ILE A 88 6.10 -11.40 -15.16
C ILE A 88 5.67 -12.66 -14.42
N ASP A 89 6.57 -13.61 -14.17
CA ASP A 89 6.24 -14.83 -13.42
C ASP A 89 5.90 -14.51 -11.95
N SER A 90 6.61 -13.57 -11.34
CA SER A 90 6.29 -13.07 -9.99
C SER A 90 4.94 -12.36 -9.97
N ALA A 91 4.66 -11.52 -10.97
CA ALA A 91 3.39 -10.83 -11.11
C ALA A 91 2.23 -11.82 -11.33
N LYS A 92 2.42 -12.88 -12.12
CA LYS A 92 1.45 -13.97 -12.27
C LYS A 92 1.22 -14.71 -10.94
N SER A 93 2.28 -14.99 -10.19
CA SER A 93 2.16 -15.61 -8.87
C SER A 93 1.33 -14.75 -7.92
N ILE A 94 1.62 -13.44 -7.85
CA ILE A 94 0.87 -12.49 -7.04
C ILE A 94 -0.59 -12.38 -7.54
N ALA A 95 -0.83 -12.33 -8.85
CA ALA A 95 -2.18 -12.30 -9.40
C ALA A 95 -2.97 -13.58 -9.05
N ASN A 96 -2.33 -14.74 -9.08
CA ASN A 96 -2.95 -16.00 -8.66
C ASN A 96 -3.19 -16.05 -7.15
N GLN A 97 -2.27 -15.52 -6.33
CA GLN A 97 -2.46 -15.36 -4.88
C GLN A 97 -3.62 -14.41 -4.57
N ALA A 98 -3.73 -13.30 -5.31
CA ALA A 98 -4.83 -12.35 -5.22
C ALA A 98 -6.17 -12.97 -5.65
N LEU A 99 -6.17 -13.84 -6.66
CA LEU A 99 -7.36 -14.58 -7.11
C LEU A 99 -7.81 -15.64 -6.08
N GLN A 100 -6.85 -16.32 -5.43
CA GLN A 100 -7.14 -17.33 -4.39
C GLN A 100 -7.49 -16.72 -3.04
N THR A 101 -7.02 -15.50 -2.76
CA THR A 101 -7.45 -14.78 -1.55
C THR A 101 -8.92 -14.45 -1.71
N THR A 102 -9.76 -15.27 -1.08
CA THR A 102 -11.15 -14.92 -0.83
C THR A 102 -11.13 -13.55 -0.20
N VAL A 103 -11.74 -12.54 -0.84
CA VAL A 103 -11.98 -11.24 -0.22
C VAL A 103 -12.63 -11.52 1.13
N GLY A 104 -11.86 -11.36 2.21
CA GLY A 104 -12.19 -11.78 3.57
C GLY A 104 -13.33 -11.00 4.21
N TYR A 105 -14.20 -10.41 3.40
CA TYR A 105 -15.54 -10.04 3.77
C TYR A 105 -16.46 -11.22 3.44
N SER A 106 -16.26 -12.36 4.10
CA SER A 106 -17.46 -13.09 4.51
C SER A 106 -18.28 -12.08 5.30
N THR A 107 -19.47 -11.78 4.78
CA THR A 107 -20.52 -10.93 5.35
C THR A 107 -20.22 -10.51 6.78
N LYS A 108 -20.05 -9.20 7.02
CA LYS A 108 -19.99 -8.57 8.36
C LYS A 108 -20.71 -9.48 9.36
N SER A 109 -20.01 -10.01 10.37
CA SER A 109 -20.58 -10.89 11.40
C SER A 109 -21.98 -10.39 11.78
N ASN A 110 -23.02 -11.01 11.25
CA ASN A 110 -24.40 -10.57 11.40
C ASN A 110 -25.11 -11.57 12.30
N VAL A 111 -25.28 -11.18 13.56
CA VAL A 111 -26.24 -11.86 14.44
C VAL A 111 -27.62 -11.36 14.03
N SER A 112 -28.36 -12.19 13.29
CA SER A 112 -29.76 -11.95 12.94
C SER A 112 -30.62 -12.92 13.73
N THR A 113 -31.12 -12.48 14.89
CA THR A 113 -32.12 -13.20 15.66
C THR A 113 -33.42 -12.38 15.65
N THR A 114 -34.54 -13.01 15.29
CA THR A 114 -35.85 -12.39 15.46
C THR A 114 -36.21 -12.43 16.93
N ILE A 115 -36.19 -11.29 17.61
CA ILE A 115 -36.73 -11.16 18.98
C ILE A 115 -38.25 -11.00 18.83
N PRO A 116 -39.09 -11.97 19.22
CA PRO A 116 -40.53 -11.86 19.09
C PRO A 116 -41.05 -10.60 19.80
N GLY A 117 -41.87 -9.80 19.12
CA GLY A 117 -42.44 -8.55 19.66
C GLY A 117 -41.55 -7.30 19.56
N ALA A 118 -40.31 -7.40 19.08
CA ALA A 118 -39.46 -6.23 18.88
C ALA A 118 -39.93 -5.40 17.67
N THR A 119 -39.90 -4.07 17.80
CA THR A 119 -40.21 -3.11 16.74
C THR A 119 -39.03 -2.16 16.54
N PRO A 120 -38.96 -1.37 15.45
CA PRO A 120 -37.87 -0.40 15.26
C PRO A 120 -37.72 0.64 16.39
N ALA A 121 -38.75 0.85 17.21
CA ALA A 121 -38.73 1.78 18.35
C ALA A 121 -38.41 1.10 19.69
N ASP A 122 -38.52 -0.24 19.79
CA ASP A 122 -38.27 -1.00 21.02
C ASP A 122 -37.70 -2.39 20.70
N LEU A 123 -36.43 -2.60 21.04
CA LEU A 123 -35.70 -3.85 20.78
C LEU A 123 -35.85 -4.90 21.90
N ARG A 124 -36.66 -4.65 22.92
CA ARG A 124 -36.74 -5.52 24.11
C ARG A 124 -37.65 -6.75 23.93
N GLY A 125 -38.41 -6.84 22.83
CA GLY A 125 -39.29 -7.98 22.55
C GLY A 125 -40.67 -7.91 23.23
N THR A 126 -41.27 -9.07 23.55
CA THR A 126 -42.62 -9.17 24.15
C THR A 126 -42.75 -8.62 25.57
N THR A 127 -41.64 -8.29 26.25
CA THR A 127 -41.65 -7.64 27.58
C THR A 127 -41.52 -6.13 27.45
N SER A 128 -42.45 -5.52 26.72
CA SER A 128 -42.52 -4.06 26.64
C SER A 128 -43.10 -3.54 27.96
N PHE A 129 -42.26 -2.92 28.79
CA PHE A 129 -42.73 -2.14 29.93
C PHE A 129 -43.31 -0.84 29.37
N THR A 130 -44.58 -0.85 29.02
CA THR A 130 -45.32 0.31 28.54
C THR A 130 -45.53 1.31 29.69
N SER A 131 -44.50 2.04 30.11
CA SER A 131 -44.69 3.34 30.76
C SER A 131 -44.79 4.40 29.66
N ALA A 132 -45.78 4.26 28.78
CA ALA A 132 -45.93 5.12 27.61
C ALA A 132 -46.62 6.45 27.90
N ILE A 133 -47.05 6.72 29.14
CA ILE A 133 -47.63 8.01 29.49
C ILE A 133 -47.24 8.42 30.91
N ALA A 134 -46.22 9.26 31.03
CA ALA A 134 -45.93 10.02 32.25
C ALA A 134 -46.89 11.21 32.38
N SER A 135 -48.20 10.96 32.36
CA SER A 135 -49.23 12.00 32.54
C SER A 135 -50.20 11.69 33.68
N SER A 136 -49.92 10.65 34.48
CA SER A 136 -50.70 10.30 35.66
C SER A 136 -49.79 10.28 36.87
N ASN A 137 -50.28 10.79 38.01
CA ASN A 137 -49.58 10.82 39.29
C ASN A 137 -49.45 9.41 39.93
N VAL A 138 -49.53 8.35 39.11
CA VAL A 138 -49.57 6.93 39.49
C VAL A 138 -48.27 6.29 39.04
N LEU A 139 -47.49 5.78 39.99
CA LEU A 139 -46.38 4.87 39.71
C LEU A 139 -46.95 3.47 39.40
N TYR A 140 -46.36 2.75 38.45
CA TYR A 140 -46.71 1.36 38.13
C TYR A 140 -45.67 0.40 38.71
N ASP A 141 -46.09 -0.82 39.08
CA ASP A 141 -45.25 -1.78 39.82
C ASP A 141 -44.21 -2.54 38.98
N GLY A 142 -44.17 -2.29 37.67
CA GLY A 142 -43.28 -2.99 36.75
C GLY A 142 -43.73 -4.42 36.43
N THR A 143 -44.98 -4.80 36.71
CA THR A 143 -45.56 -6.04 36.18
C THR A 143 -45.78 -5.96 34.67
N VAL A 144 -45.73 -7.13 34.03
CA VAL A 144 -45.95 -7.28 32.58
C VAL A 144 -47.31 -6.70 32.21
N GLY A 145 -47.34 -5.81 31.20
CA GLY A 145 -48.55 -5.13 30.74
C GLY A 145 -48.68 -3.66 31.18
N GLY A 146 -47.93 -3.20 32.19
CA GLY A 146 -47.83 -1.77 32.54
C GLY A 146 -49.12 -1.12 33.04
N THR A 147 -50.12 -1.91 33.41
CA THR A 147 -51.45 -1.42 33.87
C THR A 147 -51.63 -1.51 35.38
N THR A 148 -50.76 -2.21 36.10
CA THR A 148 -50.89 -2.45 37.54
C THR A 148 -50.25 -1.32 38.33
N ALA A 149 -51.08 -0.51 39.00
CA ALA A 149 -50.60 0.57 39.84
C ALA A 149 -49.76 0.02 41.01
N ALA A 150 -48.63 0.68 41.29
CA ALA A 150 -47.84 0.39 42.48
C ALA A 150 -48.67 0.66 43.73
N THR A 151 -48.75 -0.36 44.58
CA THR A 151 -49.38 -0.27 45.90
C THR A 151 -48.32 0.04 46.95
N LEU A 152 -48.73 0.38 48.17
CA LEU A 152 -47.79 0.67 49.27
C LEU A 152 -46.86 -0.50 49.63
N THR A 153 -47.18 -1.72 49.20
CA THR A 153 -46.35 -2.93 49.41
C THR A 153 -45.50 -3.30 48.19
N THR A 154 -45.63 -2.58 47.08
CA THR A 154 -44.92 -2.85 45.84
C THR A 154 -43.45 -2.47 45.98
N THR A 155 -42.54 -3.42 45.70
CA THR A 155 -41.09 -3.17 45.71
C THR A 155 -40.53 -3.02 44.30
N LEU A 156 -40.00 -1.84 43.98
CA LEU A 156 -39.30 -1.57 42.70
C LEU A 156 -37.83 -2.05 42.77
N GLY A 157 -37.62 -3.32 43.15
CA GLY A 157 -36.30 -3.95 43.20
C GLY A 157 -35.50 -3.82 44.51
N GLY A 158 -36.15 -3.42 45.61
CA GLY A 158 -35.57 -3.41 46.97
C GLY A 158 -36.30 -4.35 47.95
N THR A 159 -35.75 -4.56 49.15
CA THR A 159 -36.44 -5.25 50.25
C THR A 159 -37.58 -4.37 50.80
N PRO A 160 -38.80 -4.88 51.04
CA PRO A 160 -39.90 -4.05 51.54
C PRO A 160 -39.55 -3.46 52.91
N GLY A 161 -39.61 -2.13 53.05
CA GLY A 161 -39.61 -1.49 54.37
C GLY A 161 -40.95 -1.71 55.06
N THR A 162 -40.95 -1.95 56.37
CA THR A 162 -42.19 -2.11 57.15
C THR A 162 -42.85 -0.74 57.32
N LEU A 163 -44.08 -0.57 56.83
CA LEU A 163 -44.88 0.63 57.11
C LEU A 163 -45.31 0.61 58.59
N THR A 164 -44.79 1.51 59.41
CA THR A 164 -45.28 1.78 60.77
C THR A 164 -46.21 3.00 60.77
N GLY A 165 -47.22 2.99 59.91
CA GLY A 165 -48.22 4.07 59.82
C GLY A 165 -49.40 3.70 58.94
N THR A 166 -50.60 4.15 59.30
CA THR A 166 -51.84 3.91 58.56
C THR A 166 -51.92 4.81 57.33
N ALA A 167 -52.27 4.24 56.16
CA ALA A 167 -52.50 5.03 54.94
C ALA A 167 -53.75 5.92 55.10
N ALA A 168 -53.58 7.23 55.02
CA ALA A 168 -54.69 8.18 54.97
C ALA A 168 -55.08 8.45 53.51
N THR A 169 -56.28 8.03 53.11
CA THR A 169 -56.94 8.51 51.90
C THR A 169 -57.45 9.93 52.14
N GLY A 170 -56.66 10.93 51.74
CA GLY A 170 -57.05 12.35 51.77
C GLY A 170 -56.15 13.23 52.64
N THR A 171 -55.34 14.05 51.98
CA THR A 171 -54.72 15.34 52.38
C THR A 171 -54.17 15.53 53.80
N THR A 172 -53.93 14.48 54.58
CA THR A 172 -53.38 14.62 55.94
C THR A 172 -52.36 13.51 56.19
N TYR A 173 -51.07 13.86 56.13
CA TYR A 173 -50.01 12.97 56.59
C TYR A 173 -49.86 13.14 58.09
N VAL A 174 -50.20 12.11 58.86
CA VAL A 174 -49.86 12.04 60.28
C VAL A 174 -48.78 10.98 60.45
N ASN A 175 -47.56 11.43 60.75
CA ASN A 175 -46.50 10.53 61.20
C ASN A 175 -46.81 10.10 62.63
N ALA A 176 -47.34 8.90 62.80
CA ALA A 176 -47.49 8.31 64.11
C ALA A 176 -46.12 7.79 64.56
N THR A 177 -45.63 8.37 65.65
CA THR A 177 -44.45 8.01 66.44
C THR A 177 -43.11 8.61 66.00
N THR A 178 -42.70 9.63 66.77
CA THR A 178 -41.36 10.24 66.93
C THR A 178 -40.97 11.40 66.00
N THR A 179 -41.12 12.60 66.57
CA THR A 179 -40.30 13.82 66.41
C THR A 179 -40.22 14.49 65.03
N GLY A 180 -41.12 15.44 64.78
CA GLY A 180 -40.69 16.78 64.33
C GLY A 180 -40.85 17.18 62.86
N VAL A 181 -41.54 16.42 62.00
CA VAL A 181 -41.85 16.86 60.62
C VAL A 181 -43.30 16.56 60.27
N VAL A 182 -44.08 17.63 60.06
CA VAL A 182 -45.42 17.58 59.47
C VAL A 182 -45.31 18.15 58.06
N ILE A 183 -45.53 17.34 57.02
CA ILE A 183 -45.69 17.84 55.66
C ILE A 183 -47.16 18.21 55.50
N ASN A 184 -47.51 19.45 55.82
CA ASN A 184 -48.83 19.99 55.55
C ASN A 184 -48.88 20.51 54.11
N ALA A 185 -49.49 19.76 53.20
CA ALA A 185 -49.77 20.26 51.85
C ALA A 185 -51.02 21.15 51.90
N ALA A 186 -50.84 22.46 52.16
CA ALA A 186 -51.94 23.41 52.13
C ALA A 186 -52.42 23.64 50.68
N THR A 187 -53.74 23.67 50.49
CA THR A 187 -54.45 23.68 49.21
C THR A 187 -54.46 25.04 48.47
N THR A 188 -53.62 26.00 48.86
CA THR A 188 -53.51 27.29 48.15
C THR A 188 -52.06 27.78 48.12
N SER A 189 -51.50 27.80 46.89
CA SER A 189 -50.28 28.45 46.34
C SER A 189 -49.20 29.11 47.22
N ALA A 190 -48.91 28.60 48.42
CA ALA A 190 -47.71 28.98 49.17
C ALA A 190 -47.08 27.73 49.79
N THR A 191 -46.11 27.15 49.09
CA THR A 191 -45.28 26.05 49.58
C THR A 191 -44.38 26.55 50.70
N VAL A 192 -44.88 26.56 51.93
CA VAL A 192 -44.06 26.78 53.13
C VAL A 192 -43.83 25.42 53.77
N LEU A 193 -42.63 24.85 53.56
CA LEU A 193 -42.11 23.80 54.43
C LEU A 193 -41.73 24.48 55.75
N SER A 194 -42.62 24.44 56.74
CA SER A 194 -42.29 24.90 58.09
C SER A 194 -41.60 23.78 58.87
N THR A 195 -40.43 24.03 59.43
CA THR A 195 -39.86 23.18 60.47
C THR A 195 -40.39 23.60 61.85
N ALA A 196 -40.42 22.67 62.80
CA ALA A 196 -41.23 22.74 64.02
C ALA A 196 -40.98 23.93 64.98
N ASN A 197 -40.01 24.80 64.73
CA ASN A 197 -39.68 25.96 65.57
C ASN A 197 -40.07 27.32 64.94
N GLY A 198 -41.13 27.36 64.14
CA GLY A 198 -41.81 28.62 63.77
C GLY A 198 -41.07 29.54 62.79
N GLY A 199 -39.96 29.11 62.17
CA GLY A 199 -39.30 29.84 61.09
C GLY A 199 -39.87 29.43 59.73
N ALA A 200 -40.55 30.34 59.03
CA ALA A 200 -40.98 30.12 57.65
C ALA A 200 -39.79 30.30 56.69
N LEU A 201 -39.46 29.28 55.89
CA LEU A 201 -38.63 29.49 54.71
C LEU A 201 -39.47 30.25 53.67
N THR A 202 -39.15 31.53 53.47
CA THR A 202 -39.78 32.34 52.43
C THR A 202 -39.05 32.06 51.12
N ALA A 203 -39.74 31.42 50.16
CA ALA A 203 -39.22 31.29 48.79
C ALA A 203 -39.14 32.70 48.17
N GLY A 204 -37.92 33.20 47.95
CA GLY A 204 -37.69 34.44 47.22
C GLY A 204 -38.25 34.33 45.80
N ASN A 205 -39.01 35.35 45.38
CA ASN A 205 -39.74 35.40 44.12
C ASN A 205 -38.82 35.08 42.93
N ALA A 206 -39.15 34.01 42.19
CA ALA A 206 -38.52 33.68 40.92
C ALA A 206 -39.48 33.95 39.76
N PHE A 207 -39.00 34.82 38.87
CA PHE A 207 -39.18 34.83 37.42
C PHE A 207 -40.59 35.05 36.84
N ALA A 208 -40.74 36.21 36.20
CA ALA A 208 -41.59 36.36 35.02
C ALA A 208 -40.95 35.66 33.81
#